data_AF-A0A1V5VPE3-F1
#
_entry.id   AF-A0A1V5VPE3-F1
#
_cell.length_a   1.000
_cell.length_b   1.000
_cell.length_c   1.000
_cell.angle_alpha   90.00
_cell.angle_beta   90.00
_cell.angle_gamma   90.00
#
_symmetry.space_group_name_H-M   'P 1'
#
loop_
_entity.id
_entity.type
_entity.pdbx_description
1 polymer ?
#
loop_
_entity_poly.entity_id
_entity_poly.type
_entity_poly.pdbx_seq_one_letter_code
_entity_poly.pdbx_strand_id
1 'polypeptide(L)'
;MFKLFNTSKYKNEEEAVTELMRITSMGFGSEQDFKKENMLKVIGDIENEFQNSTNPRLAYWLGIAWRNFTAWHIRGDERKEYLDMAINYFDKAFSLSKTTLPVQLPLEKRHNSQYLDQIDIAGELGHMLVEDAPIRDLDRAEKVLKFVFDNTDEYEPSLCSYAELFYKRGDYLKCAEIGLNISNRCAISPEWKDSPPPAPLGIVGSAYRAFAKQAKKSGKNEVAIEYFEKMKGLKVATENDLKILDKLKN
;
A
#
# COMPACT_ATOMS: atom_id res chain seq x y z
N MET A 1 -20.91 10.33 -45.49
CA MET A 1 -20.81 10.71 -44.07
C MET A 1 -21.20 9.49 -43.25
N PHE A 2 -20.25 8.59 -42.99
CA PHE A 2 -20.51 7.35 -42.26
C PHE A 2 -20.61 7.65 -40.77
N LYS A 3 -21.81 7.50 -40.20
CA LYS A 3 -21.97 7.34 -38.76
C LYS A 3 -21.37 5.98 -38.41
N LEU A 4 -20.13 5.98 -37.93
CA LEU A 4 -19.60 4.85 -37.16
C LEU A 4 -20.47 4.75 -35.92
N PHE A 5 -21.35 3.76 -35.90
CA PHE A 5 -21.99 3.32 -34.67
C PHE A 5 -20.85 2.78 -33.80
N ASN A 6 -20.40 3.58 -32.83
CA ASN A 6 -19.50 3.11 -31.80
C ASN A 6 -20.33 2.19 -30.91
N THR A 7 -20.41 0.90 -31.26
CA THR A 7 -21.02 -0.11 -30.40
C THR A 7 -20.11 -0.26 -29.19
N SER A 8 -20.65 0.07 -28.00
CA SER A 8 -20.00 -0.19 -26.70
C SER A 8 -19.33 -1.56 -26.71
N LYS A 9 -18.03 -1.61 -26.40
CA LYS A 9 -17.32 -2.88 -26.29
C LYS A 9 -17.76 -3.63 -25.03
N TYR A 10 -18.19 -2.89 -24.01
CA TYR A 10 -18.67 -3.39 -22.74
C TYR A 10 -20.16 -3.07 -22.58
N LYS A 11 -20.96 -4.03 -22.11
CA LYS A 11 -22.40 -3.84 -21.91
C LYS A 11 -22.71 -2.89 -20.77
N ASN A 12 -21.82 -2.83 -19.77
CA ASN A 12 -21.91 -1.97 -18.60
C ASN A 12 -20.55 -1.88 -17.88
N GLU A 13 -20.48 -1.04 -16.86
CA GLU A 13 -19.28 -0.84 -16.05
C GLU A 13 -18.84 -2.08 -15.26
N GLU A 14 -19.76 -2.97 -14.89
CA GLU A 14 -19.41 -4.21 -14.16
C GLU A 14 -18.66 -5.20 -15.06
N GLU A 15 -19.04 -5.28 -16.34
CA GLU A 15 -18.28 -6.05 -17.33
C GLU A 15 -16.89 -5.45 -17.54
N ALA A 16 -16.76 -4.13 -17.57
CA ALA A 16 -15.47 -3.45 -17.64
C ALA A 16 -14.61 -3.72 -16.39
N VAL A 17 -15.19 -3.67 -15.18
CA VAL A 17 -14.49 -4.04 -13.93
C VAL A 17 -14.02 -5.49 -13.98
N THR A 18 -14.87 -6.41 -14.40
CA THR A 18 -14.52 -7.84 -14.52
C THR A 18 -13.35 -8.03 -15.49
N GLU A 19 -13.35 -7.30 -16.60
CA GLU A 19 -12.26 -7.35 -17.57
C GLU A 19 -10.94 -6.80 -16.99
N LEU A 20 -10.99 -5.71 -16.22
CA LEU A 20 -9.82 -5.18 -15.51
C LEU A 20 -9.30 -6.19 -14.48
N MET A 21 -10.17 -6.83 -13.71
CA MET A 21 -9.79 -7.89 -12.77
C MET A 21 -9.09 -9.05 -13.48
N ARG A 22 -9.60 -9.44 -14.65
CA ARG A 22 -9.05 -10.51 -15.50
C ARG A 22 -7.62 -10.22 -15.95
N ILE A 23 -7.32 -8.99 -16.39
CA ILE A 23 -5.98 -8.63 -16.86
C ILE A 23 -5.01 -8.26 -15.71
N THR A 24 -5.46 -8.18 -14.46
CA THR A 24 -4.64 -7.73 -13.32
C THR A 24 -4.42 -8.75 -12.22
N SER A 25 -5.18 -9.84 -12.18
CA SER A 25 -5.16 -10.79 -11.07
C SER A 25 -4.80 -12.20 -11.54
N MET A 26 -3.73 -12.78 -10.96
CA MET A 26 -3.20 -14.11 -11.33
C MET A 26 -4.15 -15.29 -11.05
N GLY A 27 -5.35 -15.05 -10.50
CA GLY A 27 -6.42 -16.05 -10.35
C GLY A 27 -7.62 -15.87 -11.29
N PHE A 28 -7.62 -14.81 -12.12
CA PHE A 28 -8.74 -14.46 -13.00
C PHE A 28 -8.37 -14.54 -14.49
N GLY A 29 -7.11 -14.27 -14.83
CA GLY A 29 -6.62 -14.25 -16.20
C GLY A 29 -5.71 -15.43 -16.57
N SER A 30 -5.46 -15.55 -17.86
CA SER A 30 -4.45 -16.43 -18.46
C SER A 30 -3.18 -15.66 -18.80
N GLU A 31 -2.09 -16.36 -19.13
CA GLU A 31 -0.82 -15.72 -19.54
C GLU A 31 -1.00 -14.72 -20.70
N GLN A 32 -1.91 -15.00 -21.62
CA GLN A 32 -2.22 -14.11 -22.74
C GLN A 32 -2.80 -12.77 -22.27
N ASP A 33 -3.48 -12.76 -21.13
CA ASP A 33 -4.15 -11.58 -20.59
C ASP A 33 -3.17 -10.57 -20.00
N PHE A 34 -2.09 -11.10 -19.44
CA PHE A 34 -0.99 -10.34 -18.85
C PHE A 34 0.06 -9.88 -19.87
N LYS A 35 -0.19 -10.05 -21.18
CA LYS A 35 0.71 -9.52 -22.21
C LYS A 35 0.55 -8.00 -22.33
N LYS A 36 1.68 -7.31 -22.52
CA LYS A 36 1.78 -5.85 -22.57
C LYS A 36 0.73 -5.22 -23.49
N GLU A 37 0.62 -5.74 -24.72
CA GLU A 37 -0.29 -5.21 -25.74
C GLU A 37 -1.77 -5.43 -25.37
N ASN A 38 -2.07 -6.57 -24.74
CA ASN A 38 -3.43 -6.89 -24.34
C ASN A 38 -3.88 -6.01 -23.17
N MET A 39 -3.04 -5.85 -22.14
CA MET A 39 -3.34 -4.98 -21.01
C MET A 39 -3.56 -3.53 -21.46
N LEU A 40 -2.65 -2.98 -22.27
CA LEU A 40 -2.79 -1.61 -22.80
C LEU A 40 -4.07 -1.43 -23.60
N LYS A 41 -4.42 -2.41 -24.45
CA LYS A 41 -5.65 -2.36 -25.25
C LYS A 41 -6.89 -2.33 -24.34
N VAL A 42 -6.96 -3.24 -23.37
CA VAL A 42 -8.10 -3.32 -22.46
C VAL A 42 -8.24 -2.05 -21.63
N ILE A 43 -7.14 -1.56 -21.05
CA ILE A 43 -7.12 -0.33 -20.28
C ILE A 43 -7.62 0.84 -21.16
N GLY A 44 -6.99 1.06 -22.31
CA GLY A 44 -7.35 2.18 -23.20
C GLY A 44 -8.79 2.10 -23.73
N ASP A 45 -9.30 0.92 -24.05
CA ASP A 45 -10.70 0.75 -24.49
C ASP A 45 -11.67 1.16 -23.37
N ILE A 46 -11.42 0.75 -22.12
CA ILE A 46 -12.26 1.08 -20.96
C ILE A 46 -12.17 2.56 -20.61
N GLU A 47 -10.97 3.15 -20.63
CA GLU A 47 -10.78 4.59 -20.36
C GLU A 47 -11.56 5.45 -21.35
N ASN A 48 -11.50 5.10 -22.65
CA ASN A 48 -12.22 5.82 -23.70
C ASN A 48 -13.75 5.70 -23.55
N GLU A 49 -14.24 4.51 -23.23
CA GLU A 49 -15.68 4.25 -23.11
C GLU A 49 -16.28 4.87 -21.83
N PHE A 50 -15.53 4.86 -20.72
CA PHE A 50 -16.01 5.24 -19.39
C PHE A 50 -15.29 6.46 -18.77
N GLN A 51 -14.72 7.35 -19.60
CA GLN A 51 -14.02 8.56 -19.15
C GLN A 51 -14.78 9.38 -18.08
N ASN A 52 -16.11 9.50 -18.23
CA ASN A 52 -16.99 10.29 -17.36
C ASN A 52 -17.67 9.46 -16.27
N SER A 53 -17.30 8.19 -16.09
CA SER A 53 -17.87 7.33 -15.06
C SER A 53 -17.63 7.92 -13.66
N THR A 54 -18.68 7.85 -12.84
CA THR A 54 -18.68 8.19 -11.41
C THR A 54 -18.62 6.95 -10.53
N ASN A 55 -18.31 5.78 -11.09
CA ASN A 55 -18.23 4.52 -10.35
C ASN A 55 -16.86 4.39 -9.68
N PRO A 56 -16.78 4.41 -8.33
CA PRO A 56 -15.51 4.33 -7.61
C PRO A 56 -14.78 2.99 -7.86
N ARG A 57 -15.52 1.89 -8.06
CA ARG A 57 -14.93 0.56 -8.29
C ARG A 57 -14.28 0.47 -9.67
N LEU A 58 -14.89 1.06 -10.69
CA LEU A 58 -14.26 1.15 -12.02
C LEU A 58 -12.97 1.99 -11.96
N ALA A 59 -13.02 3.14 -11.30
CA ALA A 59 -11.83 3.97 -11.11
C ALA A 59 -10.73 3.22 -10.33
N TYR A 60 -11.08 2.52 -9.25
CA TYR A 60 -10.14 1.73 -8.46
C TYR A 60 -9.44 0.65 -9.31
N TRP A 61 -10.20 -0.13 -10.09
CA TRP A 61 -9.62 -1.18 -10.92
C TRP A 61 -8.78 -0.66 -12.09
N LEU A 62 -9.08 0.54 -12.61
CA LEU A 62 -8.18 1.22 -13.55
C LEU A 62 -6.86 1.61 -12.88
N GLY A 63 -6.90 2.07 -11.62
CA GLY A 63 -5.71 2.34 -10.82
C GLY A 63 -4.85 1.08 -10.64
N ILE A 64 -5.47 -0.05 -10.26
CA ILE A 64 -4.81 -1.36 -10.13
C ILE A 64 -4.21 -1.80 -11.47
N ALA A 65 -4.94 -1.62 -12.58
CA ALA A 65 -4.47 -2.00 -13.91
C ALA A 65 -3.23 -1.22 -14.35
N TRP A 66 -3.23 0.10 -14.17
CA TRP A 66 -2.05 0.92 -14.44
C TRP A 66 -0.87 0.58 -13.53
N ARG A 67 -1.10 0.38 -12.23
CA ARG A 67 -0.06 -0.03 -11.27
C ARG A 67 0.59 -1.35 -11.71
N ASN A 68 -0.21 -2.38 -11.98
CA ASN A 68 0.29 -3.70 -12.35
C ASN A 68 0.95 -3.68 -13.73
N PHE A 69 0.36 -2.99 -14.71
CA PHE A 69 0.97 -2.78 -16.02
C PHE A 69 2.38 -2.19 -15.90
N THR A 70 2.51 -1.15 -15.06
CA THR A 70 3.79 -0.48 -14.82
C THR A 70 4.80 -1.42 -14.17
N ALA A 71 4.40 -2.16 -13.14
CA ALA A 71 5.25 -3.10 -12.45
C ALA A 71 5.75 -4.21 -13.39
N TRP A 72 4.88 -4.73 -14.26
CA TRP A 72 5.20 -5.89 -15.09
C TRP A 72 5.96 -5.53 -16.36
N HIS A 73 5.65 -4.40 -17.01
CA HIS A 73 6.10 -4.14 -18.39
C HIS A 73 6.97 -2.90 -18.59
N ILE A 74 7.01 -1.98 -17.62
CA ILE A 74 7.71 -0.69 -17.77
C ILE A 74 8.96 -0.71 -16.88
N ARG A 75 10.08 -0.16 -17.37
CA ARG A 75 11.38 -0.20 -16.66
C ARG A 75 12.06 1.16 -16.73
N GLY A 76 12.83 1.50 -15.70
CA GLY A 76 13.54 2.78 -15.63
C GLY A 76 12.60 3.96 -15.42
N ASP A 77 13.02 5.14 -15.90
CA ASP A 77 12.41 6.42 -15.53
C ASP A 77 11.02 6.64 -16.15
N GLU A 78 10.71 5.95 -17.26
CA GLU A 78 9.38 5.98 -17.90
C GLU A 78 8.27 5.49 -16.96
N ARG A 79 8.61 4.72 -15.90
CA ARG A 79 7.63 4.26 -14.90
C ARG A 79 6.81 5.40 -14.31
N LYS A 80 7.39 6.59 -14.14
CA LYS A 80 6.71 7.71 -13.46
C LYS A 80 5.38 8.06 -14.13
N GLU A 81 5.36 8.19 -15.46
CA GLU A 81 4.15 8.57 -16.20
C GLU A 81 3.00 7.58 -15.98
N TYR A 82 3.30 6.28 -16.01
CA TYR A 82 2.29 5.24 -15.79
C TYR A 82 1.86 5.11 -14.33
N LEU A 83 2.78 5.36 -13.38
CA LEU A 83 2.42 5.45 -11.96
C LEU A 83 1.54 6.67 -11.66
N ASP A 84 1.79 7.81 -12.30
CA ASP A 84 0.94 9.00 -12.17
C ASP A 84 -0.49 8.70 -12.67
N MET A 85 -0.66 7.91 -13.74
CA MET A 85 -1.99 7.44 -14.19
C MET A 85 -2.68 6.60 -13.11
N ALA A 86 -1.97 5.65 -12.50
CA ALA A 86 -2.52 4.84 -11.41
C ALA A 86 -2.99 5.71 -10.23
N ILE A 87 -2.16 6.67 -9.81
CA ILE A 87 -2.50 7.62 -8.73
C ILE A 87 -3.76 8.42 -9.05
N ASN A 88 -3.87 8.97 -10.27
CA ASN A 88 -5.02 9.76 -10.67
C ASN A 88 -6.33 8.96 -10.57
N TYR A 89 -6.29 7.67 -10.90
CA TYR A 89 -7.44 6.79 -10.75
C TYR A 89 -7.75 6.44 -9.30
N PHE A 90 -6.72 6.20 -8.46
CA PHE A 90 -6.94 5.99 -7.03
C PHE A 90 -7.50 7.25 -6.35
N ASP A 91 -7.05 8.44 -6.73
CA ASP A 91 -7.64 9.71 -6.26
C ASP A 91 -9.10 9.84 -6.66
N LYS A 92 -9.40 9.57 -7.94
CA LYS A 92 -10.77 9.59 -8.45
C LYS A 92 -11.63 8.61 -7.66
N ALA A 93 -11.16 7.38 -7.47
CA ALA A 93 -11.84 6.35 -6.69
C ALA A 93 -12.09 6.78 -5.25
N PHE A 94 -11.07 7.33 -4.57
CA PHE A 94 -11.17 7.76 -3.17
C PHE A 94 -12.08 8.99 -3.00
N SER A 95 -12.10 9.89 -3.99
CA SER A 95 -13.02 11.03 -3.99
C SER A 95 -14.48 10.56 -4.13
N LEU A 96 -14.74 9.67 -5.08
CA LEU A 96 -16.08 9.12 -5.36
C LEU A 96 -16.59 8.22 -4.23
N SER A 97 -15.70 7.48 -3.56
CA SER A 97 -16.06 6.50 -2.52
C SER A 97 -16.65 7.13 -1.25
N LYS A 98 -16.26 8.37 -0.93
CA LYS A 98 -16.69 9.09 0.30
C LYS A 98 -18.19 9.16 0.50
N THR A 99 -18.97 9.13 -0.58
CA THR A 99 -20.43 9.20 -0.54
C THR A 99 -21.12 7.94 -1.05
N THR A 100 -20.36 6.92 -1.48
CA THR A 100 -20.92 5.76 -2.20
C THR A 100 -20.50 4.41 -1.63
N LEU A 101 -19.40 4.34 -0.89
CA LEU A 101 -18.88 3.11 -0.28
C LEU A 101 -18.82 3.25 1.25
N PRO A 102 -18.98 2.15 2.01
CA PRO A 102 -18.73 2.15 3.44
C PRO A 102 -17.27 2.50 3.75
N VAL A 103 -17.00 3.01 4.95
CA VAL A 103 -15.62 3.27 5.41
C VAL A 103 -14.83 1.98 5.48
N GLN A 104 -15.38 0.99 6.18
CA GLN A 104 -14.85 -0.38 6.26
C GLN A 104 -15.98 -1.38 6.01
N LEU A 105 -15.71 -2.42 5.25
CA LEU A 105 -16.60 -3.56 5.09
C LEU A 105 -16.63 -4.42 6.36
N PRO A 106 -17.71 -5.20 6.56
CA PRO A 106 -17.71 -6.23 7.59
C PRO A 106 -16.73 -7.35 7.21
N LEU A 107 -16.21 -8.03 8.23
CA LEU A 107 -15.09 -8.98 8.11
C LEU A 107 -15.30 -10.02 6.99
N GLU A 108 -16.50 -10.57 6.85
CA GLU A 108 -16.85 -11.59 5.86
C GLU A 108 -16.78 -11.13 4.40
N LYS A 109 -16.66 -9.81 4.16
CA LYS A 109 -16.53 -9.21 2.83
C LYS A 109 -15.16 -8.60 2.57
N ARG A 110 -14.31 -8.44 3.59
CA ARG A 110 -12.96 -7.87 3.45
C ARG A 110 -12.08 -8.79 2.59
N HIS A 111 -11.06 -8.20 1.98
CA HIS A 111 -10.06 -8.89 1.13
C HIS A 111 -10.64 -9.70 -0.04
N ASN A 112 -11.89 -9.42 -0.42
CA ASN A 112 -12.54 -10.04 -1.56
C ASN A 112 -12.61 -9.04 -2.71
N SER A 113 -11.99 -9.38 -3.83
CA SER A 113 -11.91 -8.56 -5.06
C SER A 113 -13.25 -8.07 -5.63
N GLN A 114 -14.39 -8.65 -5.21
CA GLN A 114 -15.72 -8.19 -5.62
C GLN A 114 -16.23 -6.99 -4.80
N TYR A 115 -15.77 -6.85 -3.56
CA TYR A 115 -16.16 -5.77 -2.67
C TYR A 115 -15.03 -4.72 -2.60
N LEU A 116 -15.41 -3.50 -2.22
CA LEU A 116 -14.49 -2.38 -2.10
C LEU A 116 -15.02 -1.43 -1.03
N ASP A 117 -14.13 -0.97 -0.15
CA ASP A 117 -14.41 0.11 0.80
C ASP A 117 -13.44 1.28 0.68
N GLN A 118 -13.63 2.30 1.51
CA GLN A 118 -12.76 3.47 1.50
C GLN A 118 -11.36 3.17 2.03
N ILE A 119 -11.22 2.20 2.95
CA ILE A 119 -9.94 1.77 3.52
C ILE A 119 -9.08 1.06 2.49
N ASP A 120 -9.66 0.19 1.66
CA ASP A 120 -8.96 -0.49 0.55
C ASP A 120 -8.31 0.54 -0.39
N ILE A 121 -9.10 1.53 -0.84
CA ILE A 121 -8.64 2.55 -1.79
C ILE A 121 -7.58 3.45 -1.14
N ALA A 122 -7.81 3.91 0.09
CA ALA A 122 -6.89 4.77 0.81
C ALA A 122 -5.57 4.05 1.14
N GLY A 123 -5.66 2.76 1.50
CA GLY A 123 -4.52 1.90 1.78
C GLY A 123 -3.64 1.70 0.55
N GLU A 124 -4.24 1.43 -0.60
CA GLU A 124 -3.51 1.25 -1.87
C GLU A 124 -2.85 2.55 -2.34
N LEU A 125 -3.60 3.65 -2.34
CA LEU A 125 -3.06 4.97 -2.66
C LEU A 125 -1.90 5.34 -1.72
N GLY A 126 -2.11 5.17 -0.42
CA GLY A 126 -1.11 5.45 0.60
C GLY A 126 0.16 4.62 0.42
N HIS A 127 0.02 3.31 0.19
CA HIS A 127 1.13 2.41 -0.05
C HIS A 127 1.99 2.87 -1.24
N MET A 128 1.37 3.18 -2.39
CA MET A 128 2.09 3.65 -3.58
C MET A 128 2.85 4.95 -3.30
N LEU A 129 2.20 5.92 -2.64
CA LEU A 129 2.82 7.20 -2.31
C LEU A 129 4.00 7.08 -1.33
N VAL A 130 4.13 5.96 -0.61
CA VAL A 130 5.26 5.67 0.27
C VAL A 130 6.36 4.90 -0.46
N GLU A 131 6.02 3.82 -1.16
CA GLU A 131 7.00 2.86 -1.68
C GLU A 131 7.61 3.28 -3.03
N ASP A 132 6.82 3.73 -3.99
CA ASP A 132 7.30 4.00 -5.34
C ASP A 132 8.07 5.33 -5.42
N ALA A 133 9.41 5.23 -5.42
CA ALA A 133 10.32 6.37 -5.40
C ALA A 133 10.02 7.47 -6.46
N PRO A 134 9.64 7.15 -7.71
CA PRO A 134 9.37 8.18 -8.74
C PRO A 134 8.17 9.08 -8.45
N ILE A 135 7.22 8.61 -7.63
CA ILE A 135 5.95 9.29 -7.32
C ILE A 135 5.74 9.52 -5.83
N ARG A 136 6.77 9.25 -5.02
CA ARG A 136 6.69 9.32 -3.57
C ARG A 136 6.28 10.72 -3.10
N ASP A 137 5.22 10.77 -2.31
CA ASP A 137 4.71 11.98 -1.66
C ASP A 137 4.29 11.60 -0.23
N LEU A 138 5.21 11.80 0.72
CA LEU A 138 5.02 11.37 2.10
C LEU A 138 3.97 12.20 2.85
N ASP A 139 3.77 13.46 2.47
CA ASP A 139 2.80 14.35 3.12
C ASP A 139 1.37 13.98 2.71
N ARG A 140 1.19 13.61 1.45
CA ARG A 140 -0.09 13.10 0.97
C ARG A 140 -0.34 11.68 1.43
N ALA A 141 0.68 10.83 1.45
CA ALA A 141 0.60 9.48 2.02
C ALA A 141 0.14 9.51 3.48
N GLU A 142 0.72 10.38 4.30
CA GLU A 142 0.34 10.51 5.71
C GLU A 142 -1.15 10.83 5.87
N LYS A 143 -1.71 11.73 5.07
CA LYS A 143 -3.13 12.10 5.15
C LYS A 143 -4.06 10.90 4.87
N VAL A 144 -3.77 10.14 3.81
CA VAL A 144 -4.63 9.01 3.41
C VAL A 144 -4.41 7.78 4.30
N LEU A 145 -3.19 7.51 4.73
CA LEU A 145 -2.89 6.39 5.63
C LEU A 145 -3.32 6.68 7.07
N LYS A 146 -3.30 7.94 7.50
CA LYS A 146 -3.90 8.34 8.78
C LYS A 146 -5.40 8.10 8.80
N PHE A 147 -6.10 8.34 7.68
CA PHE A 147 -7.52 7.97 7.56
C PHE A 147 -7.72 6.47 7.79
N VAL A 148 -6.89 5.60 7.21
CA VAL A 148 -6.94 4.14 7.47
C VAL A 148 -6.66 3.85 8.95
N PHE A 149 -5.61 4.43 9.51
CA PHE A 149 -5.20 4.22 10.90
C PHE A 149 -6.28 4.62 11.91
N ASP A 150 -6.96 5.75 11.69
CA ASP A 150 -7.99 6.29 12.58
C ASP A 150 -9.34 5.56 12.44
N ASN A 151 -9.60 4.88 11.31
CA ASN A 151 -10.87 4.20 11.05
C ASN A 151 -10.78 2.67 11.15
N THR A 152 -9.68 2.16 11.66
CA THR A 152 -9.48 0.73 11.91
C THR A 152 -8.95 0.50 13.31
N ASP A 153 -9.50 -0.50 13.99
CA ASP A 153 -8.97 -0.98 15.28
C ASP A 153 -8.12 -2.25 15.10
N GLU A 154 -8.39 -2.99 14.02
CA GLU A 154 -7.71 -4.23 13.67
C GLU A 154 -6.52 -3.97 12.74
N TYR A 155 -5.73 -5.01 12.49
CA TYR A 155 -4.61 -4.93 11.56
C TYR A 155 -5.10 -4.83 10.12
N GLU A 156 -4.67 -3.77 9.42
CA GLU A 156 -4.70 -3.68 7.96
C GLU A 156 -3.25 -3.65 7.42
N PRO A 157 -2.93 -4.41 6.36
CA PRO A 157 -1.57 -4.45 5.79
C PRO A 157 -1.01 -3.06 5.43
N SER A 158 -1.84 -2.16 4.92
CA SER A 158 -1.46 -0.81 4.52
C SER A 158 -0.96 0.05 5.69
N LEU A 159 -1.27 -0.29 6.95
CA LEU A 159 -0.71 0.38 8.12
C LEU A 159 0.80 0.20 8.22
N CYS A 160 1.37 -0.87 7.66
CA CYS A 160 2.84 -1.01 7.60
C CYS A 160 3.47 0.14 6.82
N SER A 161 2.87 0.54 5.70
CA SER A 161 3.30 1.74 4.96
C SER A 161 3.10 3.03 5.76
N TYR A 162 2.12 3.07 6.67
CA TYR A 162 1.96 4.18 7.60
C TYR A 162 3.13 4.30 8.58
N ALA A 163 3.65 3.19 9.08
CA ALA A 163 4.88 3.21 9.89
C ALA A 163 6.11 3.57 9.04
N GLU A 164 6.24 2.97 7.85
CA GLU A 164 7.40 3.16 6.96
C GLU A 164 7.52 4.59 6.43
N LEU A 165 6.42 5.34 6.30
CA LEU A 165 6.51 6.77 5.94
C LEU A 165 7.37 7.55 6.94
N PHE A 166 7.22 7.29 8.24
CA PHE A 166 8.01 7.95 9.28
C PHE A 166 9.47 7.49 9.23
N TYR A 167 9.72 6.22 8.91
CA TYR A 167 11.06 5.73 8.66
C TYR A 167 11.73 6.49 7.50
N LYS A 168 11.03 6.66 6.37
CA LYS A 168 11.54 7.37 5.20
C LYS A 168 11.75 8.87 5.47
N ARG A 169 10.99 9.47 6.40
CA ARG A 169 11.25 10.84 6.92
C ARG A 169 12.42 10.93 7.91
N GLY A 170 12.93 9.81 8.40
CA GLY A 170 13.95 9.75 9.45
C GLY A 170 13.39 9.88 10.87
N ASP A 171 12.07 9.92 11.05
CA ASP A 171 11.43 9.86 12.36
C ASP A 171 11.30 8.41 12.83
N TYR A 172 12.43 7.85 13.24
CA TYR A 172 12.51 6.44 13.63
C TYR A 172 11.76 6.13 14.92
N LEU A 173 11.62 7.08 15.83
CA LEU A 173 10.87 6.85 17.06
C LEU A 173 9.37 6.78 16.77
N LYS A 174 8.85 7.70 15.93
CA LYS A 174 7.45 7.62 15.51
C LYS A 174 7.17 6.37 14.69
N CYS A 175 8.09 5.99 13.79
CA CYS A 175 8.00 4.72 13.06
C CYS A 175 7.85 3.52 14.02
N ALA A 176 8.70 3.42 15.03
CA ALA A 176 8.64 2.32 16.01
C ALA A 176 7.37 2.36 16.86
N GLU A 177 6.90 3.55 17.27
CA GLU A 177 5.65 3.74 18.00
C GLU A 177 4.46 3.19 17.20
N ILE A 178 4.35 3.60 15.93
CA ILE A 178 3.28 3.14 15.02
C ILE A 178 3.42 1.63 14.76
N GLY A 179 4.63 1.13 14.51
CA GLY A 179 4.86 -0.31 14.31
C GLY A 179 4.46 -1.17 15.52
N LEU A 180 4.71 -0.71 16.75
CA LEU A 180 4.25 -1.38 17.96
C LEU A 180 2.73 -1.32 18.11
N ASN A 181 2.11 -0.18 17.77
CA ASN A 181 0.64 -0.08 17.76
C ASN A 181 0.04 -1.11 16.80
N ILE A 182 0.57 -1.19 15.57
CA ILE A 182 0.13 -2.17 14.55
C ILE A 182 0.32 -3.60 15.07
N SER A 183 1.45 -3.92 15.70
CA SER A 183 1.67 -5.23 16.31
C SER A 183 0.61 -5.57 17.37
N ASN A 184 0.15 -4.60 18.15
CA ASN A 184 -0.94 -4.81 19.11
C ASN A 184 -2.28 -5.04 18.42
N ARG A 185 -2.55 -4.34 17.30
CA ARG A 185 -3.74 -4.58 16.47
C ARG A 185 -3.76 -5.99 15.88
N CYS A 186 -2.59 -6.53 15.47
CA CYS A 186 -2.49 -7.92 15.02
C CYS A 186 -2.96 -8.90 16.11
N ALA A 187 -2.63 -8.65 17.38
CA ALA A 187 -2.95 -9.55 18.49
C ALA A 187 -4.45 -9.64 18.81
N ILE A 188 -5.24 -8.63 18.41
CA ILE A 188 -6.70 -8.61 18.59
C ILE A 188 -7.47 -8.89 17.30
N SER A 189 -6.80 -8.86 16.14
CA SER A 189 -7.44 -9.08 14.84
C SER A 189 -7.93 -10.52 14.69
N PRO A 190 -9.21 -10.73 14.33
CA PRO A 190 -9.75 -12.07 14.08
C PRO A 190 -8.96 -12.85 13.01
N GLU A 191 -8.42 -12.17 12.01
CA GLU A 191 -7.72 -12.79 10.88
C GLU A 191 -6.26 -13.13 11.19
N TRP A 192 -5.61 -12.31 12.02
CA TRP A 192 -4.15 -12.33 12.17
C TRP A 192 -3.65 -12.77 13.54
N LYS A 193 -4.51 -12.82 14.57
CA LYS A 193 -4.06 -13.13 15.95
C LYS A 193 -3.33 -14.47 16.08
N ASP A 194 -3.74 -15.49 15.32
CA ASP A 194 -3.19 -16.84 15.41
C ASP A 194 -1.93 -17.01 14.53
N SER A 195 -1.73 -16.10 13.58
CA SER A 195 -0.56 -16.07 12.69
C SER A 195 -0.19 -14.61 12.37
N PRO A 196 0.34 -13.86 13.35
CA PRO A 196 0.59 -12.45 13.18
C PRO A 196 1.68 -12.25 12.12
N PRO A 197 1.49 -11.31 11.18
CA PRO A 197 2.50 -11.04 10.16
C PRO A 197 3.79 -10.55 10.82
N PRO A 198 4.97 -10.93 10.29
CA PRO A 198 6.25 -10.52 10.88
C PRO A 198 6.59 -9.04 10.60
N ALA A 199 5.95 -8.43 9.60
CA ALA A 199 6.28 -7.09 9.12
C ALA A 199 6.25 -5.99 10.20
N PRO A 200 5.21 -5.87 11.05
CA PRO A 200 5.14 -4.79 12.06
C PRO A 200 6.34 -4.79 13.01
N LEU A 201 6.71 -5.94 13.57
CA LEU A 201 7.88 -6.05 14.45
C LEU A 201 9.20 -5.89 13.69
N GLY A 202 9.26 -6.32 12.42
CA GLY A 202 10.40 -6.07 11.54
C GLY A 202 10.65 -4.57 11.32
N ILE A 203 9.58 -3.79 11.14
CA ILE A 203 9.64 -2.32 11.02
C ILE A 203 10.15 -1.69 12.31
N VAL A 204 9.61 -2.10 13.48
CA VAL A 204 10.08 -1.63 14.79
C VAL A 204 11.58 -1.89 14.99
N GLY A 205 12.03 -3.12 14.71
CA GLY A 205 13.44 -3.49 14.81
C GLY A 205 14.33 -2.67 13.88
N SER A 206 13.87 -2.38 12.66
CA SER A 206 14.61 -1.54 11.71
C SER A 206 14.72 -0.09 12.16
N ALA A 207 13.62 0.46 12.68
CA ALA A 207 13.56 1.83 13.19
C ALA A 207 14.44 2.04 14.42
N TYR A 208 14.33 1.18 15.45
CA TYR A 208 15.19 1.24 16.63
C TYR A 208 16.66 1.07 16.28
N ARG A 209 16.99 0.19 15.33
CA ARG A 209 18.37 0.03 14.85
C ARG A 209 18.91 1.30 14.20
N ALA A 210 18.13 1.94 13.35
CA ALA A 210 18.52 3.18 12.68
C ALA A 210 18.74 4.31 13.70
N PHE A 211 17.82 4.44 14.67
CA PHE A 211 17.93 5.42 15.76
C PHE A 211 19.16 5.17 16.65
N ALA A 212 19.37 3.94 17.11
CA ALA A 212 20.52 3.58 17.94
C ALA A 212 21.85 3.84 17.22
N LYS A 213 21.93 3.55 15.92
CA LYS A 213 23.11 3.86 15.10
C LYS A 213 23.35 5.38 14.97
N GLN A 214 22.30 6.19 14.81
CA GLN A 214 22.42 7.65 14.80
C GLN A 214 22.88 8.20 16.15
N ALA A 215 22.32 7.70 17.24
CA ALA A 215 22.72 8.06 18.61
C ALA A 215 24.20 7.76 18.84
N LYS A 216 24.65 6.54 18.50
CA LYS A 216 26.05 6.13 18.57
C LYS A 216 26.96 7.04 17.74
N LYS A 217 26.60 7.34 16.49
CA LYS A 217 27.38 8.24 15.61
C LYS A 217 27.51 9.65 16.20
N SER A 218 26.54 10.07 17.00
CA SER A 218 26.50 11.37 17.68
C SER A 218 27.13 11.35 19.08
N GLY A 219 27.80 10.25 19.47
CA GLY A 219 28.43 10.10 20.79
C GLY A 219 27.46 9.82 21.94
N LYS A 220 26.16 9.67 21.66
CA LYS A 220 25.12 9.38 22.66
C LYS A 220 25.03 7.88 22.94
N ASN A 221 26.08 7.32 23.53
CA ASN A 221 26.21 5.87 23.72
C ASN A 221 25.14 5.28 24.65
N GLU A 222 24.75 5.99 25.71
CA GLU A 222 23.68 5.54 26.63
C GLU A 222 22.36 5.36 25.90
N VAL A 223 21.99 6.31 25.03
CA VAL A 223 20.80 6.22 24.18
C VAL A 223 20.93 5.05 23.20
N ALA A 224 22.10 4.85 22.59
CA ALA A 224 22.30 3.70 21.71
C ALA A 224 22.11 2.36 22.44
N ILE A 225 22.66 2.23 23.66
CA ILE A 225 22.52 1.05 24.52
C ILE A 225 21.04 0.80 24.85
N GLU A 226 20.31 1.84 25.27
CA GLU A 226 18.88 1.75 25.61
C GLU A 226 18.07 1.12 24.48
N TYR A 227 18.25 1.60 23.24
CA TYR A 227 17.46 1.13 22.11
C TYR A 227 17.89 -0.24 21.59
N PHE A 228 19.17 -0.60 21.69
CA PHE A 228 19.59 -1.98 21.43
C PHE A 228 19.03 -2.96 22.47
N GLU A 229 18.93 -2.57 23.75
CA GLU A 229 18.26 -3.37 24.77
C GLU A 229 16.76 -3.51 24.52
N LYS A 230 16.07 -2.43 24.12
CA LYS A 230 14.66 -2.49 23.69
C LYS A 230 14.46 -3.51 22.57
N MET A 231 15.32 -3.51 21.55
CA MET A 231 15.26 -4.49 20.46
C MET A 231 15.49 -5.93 20.94
N LYS A 232 16.44 -6.14 21.87
CA LYS A 232 16.69 -7.44 22.47
C LYS A 232 15.48 -7.95 23.25
N GLY A 233 14.87 -7.10 24.07
CA GLY A 233 13.66 -7.43 24.84
C GLY A 233 12.47 -7.80 23.95
N LEU A 234 12.31 -7.13 22.81
CA LEU A 234 11.30 -7.42 21.80
C LEU A 234 11.65 -8.60 20.88
N LYS A 235 12.83 -9.21 21.03
CA LYS A 235 13.34 -10.29 20.15
C LYS A 235 13.42 -9.90 18.66
N VAL A 236 13.69 -8.63 18.38
CA VAL A 236 13.86 -8.09 17.00
C VAL A 236 15.31 -7.69 16.71
N ALA A 237 16.22 -7.92 17.65
CA ALA A 237 17.66 -7.69 17.48
C ALA A 237 18.30 -8.77 16.61
N THR A 238 19.15 -8.35 15.68
CA THR A 238 20.05 -9.28 14.96
C THR A 238 21.29 -9.58 15.79
N GLU A 239 22.03 -10.63 15.43
CA GLU A 239 23.33 -10.93 16.05
C GLU A 239 24.30 -9.75 16.01
N ASN A 240 24.29 -8.98 14.91
CA ASN A 240 25.14 -7.81 14.79
C ASN A 240 24.73 -6.69 15.74
N ASP A 241 23.42 -6.50 15.98
CA ASP A 241 22.95 -5.52 16.96
C ASP A 241 23.41 -5.90 18.38
N LEU A 242 23.35 -7.18 18.73
CA LEU A 242 23.82 -7.69 20.02
C LEU A 242 25.34 -7.52 20.18
N LYS A 243 26.13 -7.82 19.13
CA LYS A 243 27.58 -7.57 19.13
C LYS A 243 27.93 -6.09 19.33
N ILE A 244 27.12 -5.17 18.79
CA ILE A 244 27.32 -3.74 18.99
C ILE A 244 26.98 -3.35 20.42
N LEU A 245 25.87 -3.87 20.97
CA LEU A 245 25.47 -3.64 22.34
C LEU A 245 26.54 -4.08 23.34
N ASP A 246 27.10 -5.28 23.17
CA ASP A 246 28.16 -5.80 24.03
C ASP A 246 29.41 -4.90 23.99
N LYS A 247 29.77 -4.37 22.81
CA LYS A 247 30.90 -3.44 22.66
C LYS A 247 30.65 -2.06 23.26
N LEU A 248 29.40 -1.64 23.40
CA LEU A 248 29.08 -0.33 24.00
C LEU A 248 29.05 -0.38 25.52
N LYS A 249 28.89 -1.57 26.10
CA LYS A 249 28.86 -1.79 27.56
C LYS A 249 30.23 -2.07 28.18
N ASN A 250 31.19 -2.47 27.36
CA ASN A 250 32.58 -2.73 27.76
C ASN A 250 33.47 -1.55 27.39
#